data_AF-A0A6N4VCR1-F1
#
_entry.id   AF-A0A6N4VCR1-F1
#
_cell.length_a   1.000
_cell.length_b   1.000
_cell.length_c   1.000
_cell.angle_alpha   90.00
_cell.angle_beta   90.00
_cell.angle_gamma   90.00
#
_symmetry.space_group_name_H-M   'P 1'
#
loop_
_entity.id
_entity.type
_entity.pdbx_description
1 polymer ?
#
loop_
_entity_poly.entity_id
_entity_poly.type
_entity_poly.pdbx_seq_one_letter_code
_entity_poly.pdbx_strand_id
1 'polypeptide(L)'
;MSGQPRSRRLAQLVEARSNGAGCDDAAAVVLGPQRCALYAALGVPQRDWWPLARWADRAATGEVRAALHAYADVLVADRCRLPGDDVVSDLIAYDADGDALTADEIRDIVTALLAADESAVFDQPV
;
A
#
# COMPACT_ATOMS: atom_id res chain seq x y z
N MET A 1 30.25 -5.55 -5.11
CA MET A 1 29.30 -4.47 -4.79
C MET A 1 27.97 -5.13 -4.50
N SER A 2 27.62 -5.38 -3.24
CA SER A 2 26.34 -5.99 -2.91
C SER A 2 25.25 -4.94 -3.13
N GLY A 3 24.53 -5.03 -4.24
CA GLY A 3 23.34 -4.22 -4.46
C GLY A 3 22.36 -4.43 -3.30
N GLN A 4 21.70 -3.37 -2.86
CA GLN A 4 20.65 -3.52 -1.83
C GLN A 4 19.58 -4.50 -2.32
N PRO A 5 19.08 -5.40 -1.44
CA PRO A 5 18.03 -6.35 -1.80
C PRO A 5 16.77 -5.61 -2.26
N ARG A 6 16.08 -6.17 -3.26
CA ARG A 6 14.88 -5.57 -3.89
C ARG A 6 13.83 -5.14 -2.87
N SER A 7 13.58 -5.97 -1.86
CA SER A 7 12.66 -5.67 -0.76
C SER A 7 12.98 -4.36 -0.03
N ARG A 8 14.26 -4.04 0.16
CA ARG A 8 14.71 -2.80 0.81
C ARG A 8 14.48 -1.58 -0.08
N ARG A 9 14.67 -1.71 -1.40
CA ARG A 9 14.39 -0.62 -2.35
C ARG A 9 12.89 -0.32 -2.41
N LEU A 10 12.06 -1.36 -2.45
CA LEU A 10 10.60 -1.23 -2.43
C LEU A 10 10.11 -0.57 -1.13
N ALA A 11 10.63 -0.97 0.02
CA ALA A 11 10.30 -0.33 1.30
C ALA A 11 10.64 1.16 1.32
N GLN A 12 11.82 1.53 0.81
CA GLN A 12 12.24 2.94 0.71
C GLN A 12 11.35 3.76 -0.22
N LEU A 13 10.88 3.16 -1.31
CA LEU A 13 9.95 3.80 -2.25
C LEU A 13 8.62 4.13 -1.55
N VAL A 14 8.04 3.14 -0.85
CA VAL A 14 6.79 3.31 -0.10
C VAL A 14 6.95 4.37 0.98
N GLU A 15 8.05 4.34 1.73
CA GLU A 15 8.35 5.30 2.78
C GLU A 15 8.49 6.73 2.23
N ALA A 16 9.25 6.90 1.14
CA ALA A 16 9.45 8.20 0.50
C ALA A 16 8.12 8.83 0.04
N ARG A 17 7.21 8.02 -0.51
CA ARG A 17 5.88 8.48 -0.95
C ARG A 17 4.94 8.77 0.22
N SER A 18 4.96 7.94 1.26
CA SER A 18 4.10 8.12 2.44
C SER A 18 4.44 9.38 3.22
N ASN A 19 5.72 9.77 3.29
CA ASN A 19 6.15 11.00 3.94
C ASN A 19 5.73 12.28 3.20
N GLY A 20 5.41 12.19 1.90
CA GLY A 20 4.96 13.31 1.07
C GLY A 20 3.45 13.36 0.83
N ALA A 21 2.73 12.27 1.13
CA ALA A 21 1.29 12.16 0.90
C ALA A 21 0.53 12.89 2.02
N GLY A 22 0.21 14.17 1.77
CA GLY A 22 -0.68 14.94 2.64
C GLY A 22 -2.05 14.27 2.76
N CYS A 23 -2.52 14.14 3.99
CA CYS A 23 -3.79 13.56 4.37
C CYS A 23 -4.71 14.70 4.85
N ASP A 24 -5.99 14.69 4.45
CA ASP A 24 -6.98 15.64 4.98
C ASP A 24 -7.16 15.42 6.49
N ASP A 25 -7.20 16.51 7.27
CA ASP A 25 -7.29 16.49 8.74
C ASP A 25 -8.47 15.63 9.23
N ALA A 26 -9.61 15.66 8.53
CA ALA A 26 -10.77 14.85 8.91
C ALA A 26 -10.54 13.34 8.73
N ALA A 27 -9.80 12.93 7.71
CA ALA A 27 -9.47 11.54 7.46
C ALA A 27 -8.39 11.03 8.42
N ALA A 28 -7.44 11.88 8.80
CA ALA A 28 -6.42 11.57 9.82
C ALA A 28 -7.07 11.19 11.16
N VAL A 29 -8.14 11.89 11.55
CA VAL A 29 -8.87 11.61 12.80
C VAL A 29 -9.53 10.24 12.79
N VAL A 30 -10.04 9.78 11.64
CA VAL A 30 -10.79 8.52 11.53
C VAL A 30 -9.87 7.32 11.32
N LEU A 31 -8.82 7.47 10.53
CA LEU A 31 -7.94 6.37 10.10
C LEU A 31 -6.64 6.28 10.91
N GLY A 32 -6.30 7.34 11.63
CA GLY A 32 -4.95 7.57 12.12
C GLY A 32 -4.05 8.16 11.02
N PRO A 33 -3.02 8.93 11.40
CA PRO A 33 -2.16 9.64 10.44
C PRO A 33 -1.41 8.69 9.50
N GLN A 34 -0.91 7.56 10.02
CA GLN A 34 -0.11 6.61 9.25
C GLN A 34 -0.93 5.92 8.15
N ARG A 35 -2.10 5.36 8.50
CA ARG A 35 -2.96 4.67 7.53
C ARG A 35 -3.52 5.66 6.50
N CYS A 36 -3.83 6.88 6.93
CA CYS A 36 -4.25 7.95 6.03
C CYS A 36 -3.15 8.29 5.00
N ALA A 37 -1.91 8.51 5.47
CA ALA A 37 -0.76 8.77 4.60
C ALA A 37 -0.48 7.61 3.64
N LEU A 38 -0.59 6.37 4.13
CA LEU A 38 -0.40 5.17 3.30
C LEU A 38 -1.46 5.04 2.21
N TYR A 39 -2.75 5.23 2.54
CA TYR A 39 -3.83 5.15 1.55
C TYR A 39 -3.72 6.24 0.50
N ALA A 40 -3.34 7.46 0.91
CA ALA A 40 -3.03 8.54 -0.01
C ALA A 40 -1.83 8.21 -0.92
N ALA A 41 -0.73 7.68 -0.36
CA ALA A 41 0.46 7.30 -1.11
C ALA A 41 0.22 6.15 -2.11
N LEU A 42 -0.66 5.20 -1.78
CA LEU A 42 -1.12 4.15 -2.69
C LEU A 42 -2.08 4.67 -3.79
N GLY A 43 -2.52 5.93 -3.68
CA GLY A 43 -3.51 6.53 -4.57
C GLY A 43 -4.91 5.92 -4.37
N VAL A 44 -5.23 5.36 -3.21
CA VAL A 44 -6.57 4.84 -2.95
C VAL A 44 -7.57 6.00 -3.07
N PRO A 45 -8.67 5.88 -3.85
CA PRO A 45 -9.69 6.91 -3.89
C PRO A 45 -10.29 7.17 -2.50
N GLN A 46 -10.44 8.44 -2.12
CA GLN A 46 -10.85 8.82 -0.75
C GLN A 46 -12.20 8.21 -0.33
N ARG A 47 -13.13 8.00 -1.28
CA ARG A 47 -14.42 7.33 -1.06
C ARG A 47 -14.28 5.88 -0.54
N ASP A 48 -13.16 5.22 -0.83
CA ASP A 48 -12.93 3.81 -0.54
C ASP A 48 -12.15 3.62 0.78
N TRP A 49 -11.65 4.71 1.38
CA TRP A 49 -10.81 4.66 2.59
C TRP A 49 -11.53 4.03 3.79
N TRP A 50 -12.79 4.39 4.05
CA TRP A 50 -13.54 3.84 5.17
C TRP A 50 -13.89 2.35 5.01
N PRO A 51 -14.44 1.90 3.86
CA PRO A 51 -14.61 0.47 3.60
C PRO A 51 -13.31 -0.33 3.75
N LEU A 52 -12.20 0.17 3.19
CA LEU A 52 -10.91 -0.51 3.24
C LEU A 52 -10.33 -0.60 4.64
N ALA A 53 -10.42 0.47 5.44
CA ALA A 53 -9.96 0.43 6.82
C ALA A 53 -10.68 -0.65 7.63
N ARG A 54 -12.00 -0.80 7.44
CA ARG A 54 -12.77 -1.87 8.08
C ARG A 54 -12.39 -3.27 7.61
N TRP A 55 -11.92 -3.41 6.38
CA TRP A 55 -11.37 -4.67 5.88
C TRP A 55 -9.96 -4.91 6.44
N ALA A 56 -9.11 -3.89 6.49
CA ALA A 56 -7.78 -3.98 7.09
C ALA A 56 -7.83 -4.46 8.55
N ASP A 57 -8.74 -3.91 9.35
CA ASP A 57 -8.94 -4.33 10.76
C ASP A 57 -9.40 -5.79 10.91
N ARG A 58 -9.88 -6.42 9.83
CA ARG A 58 -10.33 -7.83 9.80
C ARG A 58 -9.48 -8.70 8.88
N ALA A 59 -8.33 -8.20 8.41
CA ALA A 59 -7.49 -8.85 7.41
C ALA A 59 -6.88 -10.19 7.90
N ALA A 60 -6.91 -10.46 9.21
CA ALA A 60 -6.57 -11.77 9.77
C ALA A 60 -7.51 -12.89 9.31
N THR A 61 -8.70 -12.56 8.79
CA THR A 61 -9.65 -13.52 8.24
C THR A 61 -9.41 -13.75 6.74
N GLY A 62 -9.42 -15.01 6.30
CA GLY A 62 -9.12 -15.38 4.90
C GLY A 62 -10.07 -14.75 3.87
N GLU A 63 -11.35 -14.62 4.20
CA GLU A 63 -12.35 -13.99 3.32
C GLU A 63 -12.07 -12.49 3.10
N VAL A 64 -11.67 -11.77 4.16
CA VAL A 64 -11.36 -10.34 4.06
C VAL A 64 -10.04 -10.12 3.32
N ARG A 65 -9.07 -11.02 3.48
CA ARG A 65 -7.84 -10.99 2.67
C ARG A 65 -8.15 -11.19 1.18
N ALA A 66 -9.08 -12.09 0.82
CA ALA A 66 -9.51 -12.25 -0.57
C ALA A 66 -10.18 -10.98 -1.12
N ALA A 67 -10.98 -10.27 -0.32
CA ALA A 67 -11.56 -8.99 -0.71
C ALA A 67 -10.51 -7.90 -0.92
N LEU A 68 -9.47 -7.84 -0.07
CA LEU A 68 -8.34 -6.91 -0.25
C LEU A 68 -7.52 -7.23 -1.51
N HIS A 69 -7.30 -8.52 -1.81
CA HIS A 69 -6.67 -8.93 -3.06
C HIS A 69 -7.47 -8.47 -4.28
N ALA A 70 -8.79 -8.72 -4.29
CA ALA A 70 -9.65 -8.31 -5.39
C ALA A 70 -9.68 -6.79 -5.57
N TYR A 71 -9.65 -6.02 -4.48
CA TYR A 71 -9.52 -4.57 -4.54
C TYR A 71 -8.16 -4.14 -5.11
N ALA A 72 -7.06 -4.76 -4.66
CA ALA A 72 -5.72 -4.50 -5.17
C ALA A 72 -5.62 -4.77 -6.67
N ASP A 73 -6.22 -5.85 -7.17
CA ASP A 73 -6.29 -6.16 -8.61
C ASP A 73 -6.93 -5.03 -9.41
N VAL A 74 -8.06 -4.51 -8.95
CA VAL A 74 -8.76 -3.39 -9.61
C VAL A 74 -7.89 -2.12 -9.60
N LEU A 75 -7.28 -1.80 -8.45
CA LEU A 75 -6.42 -0.63 -8.32
C LEU A 75 -5.21 -0.71 -9.25
N VAL A 76 -4.56 -1.87 -9.33
CA VAL A 76 -3.43 -2.12 -10.23
C VAL A 76 -3.87 -2.02 -11.69
N ALA A 77 -4.99 -2.65 -12.06
CA ALA A 77 -5.52 -2.59 -13.42
C ALA A 77 -5.83 -1.15 -13.87
N ASP A 78 -6.43 -0.35 -12.99
CA ASP A 78 -6.70 1.06 -13.25
C ASP A 78 -5.41 1.85 -13.51
N ARG A 79 -4.35 1.59 -12.75
CA ARG A 79 -3.04 2.26 -12.91
C ARG A 79 -2.24 1.77 -14.10
N CYS A 80 -2.40 0.51 -14.50
CA CYS A 80 -1.88 0.02 -15.77
C CYS A 80 -2.49 0.78 -16.95
N ARG A 81 -3.76 1.19 -16.86
CA ARG A 81 -4.44 1.97 -17.90
C ARG A 81 -4.09 3.46 -17.84
N LEU A 82 -4.05 4.02 -16.64
CA LEU A 82 -3.78 5.43 -16.40
C LEU A 82 -2.86 5.58 -15.18
N PRO A 83 -1.53 5.63 -15.41
CA PRO A 83 -0.58 5.86 -14.33
C PRO A 83 -0.88 7.18 -13.60
N GLY A 84 -0.78 7.14 -12.27
CA GLY A 84 -0.93 8.27 -11.36
C GLY A 84 0.38 8.63 -10.68
N ASP A 85 0.32 9.60 -9.76
CA ASP A 85 1.46 9.99 -8.93
C ASP A 85 1.39 9.27 -7.57
N ASP A 86 1.57 7.97 -7.59
CA ASP A 86 1.36 7.07 -6.45
C ASP A 86 2.28 5.85 -6.48
N VAL A 87 2.40 5.20 -5.32
CA VAL A 87 3.22 3.99 -5.13
C VAL A 87 2.82 2.88 -6.10
N VAL A 88 1.54 2.69 -6.40
CA VAL A 88 1.11 1.62 -7.30
C VAL A 88 1.66 1.84 -8.71
N SER A 89 1.62 3.08 -9.19
CA SER A 89 2.19 3.47 -10.49
C SER A 89 3.71 3.32 -10.51
N ASP A 90 4.37 3.70 -9.42
CA ASP A 90 5.82 3.51 -9.28
C ASP A 90 6.21 2.02 -9.27
N LEU A 91 5.41 1.14 -8.63
CA LEU A 91 5.61 -0.31 -8.64
C LEU A 91 5.42 -0.91 -10.04
N ILE A 92 4.43 -0.42 -10.80
CA ILE A 92 4.20 -0.84 -12.19
C ILE A 92 5.37 -0.42 -13.09
N ALA A 93 5.92 0.77 -12.87
CA ALA A 93 7.06 1.29 -13.63
C ALA A 93 8.42 0.75 -13.13
N TYR A 94 8.44 -0.01 -12.02
CA TYR A 94 9.66 -0.49 -11.41
C TYR A 94 10.36 -1.51 -12.33
N ASP A 95 11.57 -1.17 -12.75
CA ASP A 95 12.53 -2.06 -13.39
C ASP A 95 13.91 -1.81 -12.78
N ALA A 96 14.50 -2.85 -12.18
CA ALA A 96 15.86 -2.82 -11.68
C ALA A 96 16.68 -3.90 -12.38
N ASP A 97 17.57 -3.49 -13.28
CA ASP A 97 18.46 -4.40 -14.01
C ASP A 97 17.71 -5.50 -14.81
N GLY A 98 16.52 -5.19 -15.31
CA GLY A 98 15.65 -6.14 -16.04
C GLY A 98 14.74 -6.98 -15.14
N ASP A 99 14.77 -6.76 -13.83
CA ASP A 99 13.92 -7.42 -12.84
C ASP A 99 12.66 -6.59 -12.52
N ALA A 100 11.77 -6.52 -13.51
CA ALA A 100 10.46 -5.88 -13.36
C ALA A 100 9.55 -6.67 -12.40
N LEU A 101 8.59 -5.99 -11.76
CA LEU A 101 7.58 -6.67 -10.94
C LEU A 101 6.51 -7.30 -11.82
N THR A 102 6.12 -8.53 -11.49
CA THR A 102 4.94 -9.18 -12.07
C THR A 102 3.66 -8.60 -11.46
N ALA A 103 2.54 -8.71 -12.19
CA ALA A 103 1.24 -8.27 -11.68
C ALA A 103 0.86 -8.95 -10.35
N ASP A 104 1.21 -10.23 -10.19
CA ASP A 104 1.00 -10.98 -8.96
C ASP A 104 1.81 -10.41 -7.79
N GLU A 105 3.09 -10.10 -8.01
CA GLU A 105 3.94 -9.48 -6.98
C GLU A 105 3.44 -8.09 -6.58
N ILE A 106 3.03 -7.26 -7.55
CA ILE A 106 2.48 -5.93 -7.27
C ILE A 106 1.20 -6.06 -6.45
N ARG A 107 0.28 -6.95 -6.84
CA ARG A 107 -0.96 -7.21 -6.10
C ARG A 107 -0.65 -7.63 -4.65
N ASP A 108 0.28 -8.54 -4.45
CA ASP A 108 0.60 -9.07 -3.13
C ASP A 108 1.21 -7.97 -2.24
N ILE A 109 2.09 -7.13 -2.79
CA ILE A 109 2.65 -5.95 -2.11
C ILE A 109 1.54 -4.96 -1.74
N VAL A 110 0.69 -4.58 -2.70
CA VAL A 110 -0.40 -3.62 -2.48
C VAL A 110 -1.38 -4.16 -1.43
N THR A 111 -1.72 -5.45 -1.49
CA THR A 111 -2.60 -6.10 -0.51
C THR A 111 -2.00 -6.08 0.89
N ALA A 112 -0.70 -6.36 1.01
CA ALA A 112 0.00 -6.31 2.30
C ALA A 112 0.02 -4.89 2.89
N LEU A 113 0.22 -3.86 2.04
CA LEU A 113 0.18 -2.47 2.46
C LEU A 113 -1.23 -2.02 2.86
N LEU A 114 -2.26 -2.42 2.12
CA LEU A 114 -3.66 -2.12 2.45
C LEU A 114 -4.10 -2.77 3.78
N ALA A 115 -3.56 -3.96 4.07
CA ALA A 115 -3.80 -4.71 5.30
C ALA A 115 -2.91 -4.28 6.47
N ALA A 116 -1.95 -3.38 6.25
CA ALA A 116 -1.02 -2.97 7.29
C ALA A 116 -1.79 -2.27 8.43
N ASP A 117 -1.60 -2.79 9.64
CA ASP A 117 -2.16 -2.21 10.86
C ASP A 117 -1.05 -1.60 11.73
N GLU A 118 -1.41 -0.59 12.53
CA GLU A 118 -0.54 0.06 13.52
C GLU A 118 -0.07 -0.92 14.62
N SER A 119 -0.82 -1.99 14.88
CA SER A 119 -0.65 -2.84 16.08
C SER A 119 0.65 -3.65 16.17
N ALA A 120 1.52 -3.63 15.16
CA ALA A 120 2.88 -4.19 15.28
C ALA A 120 3.86 -3.28 16.04
N VAL A 121 3.52 -2.00 16.30
CA VAL A 121 4.45 -1.03 16.92
C VAL A 121 4.34 -0.98 18.45
N PHE A 122 3.25 -1.48 19.05
CA PHE A 122 3.03 -1.38 20.50
C PHE A 122 3.24 -2.70 21.28
N ASP A 123 3.81 -3.74 20.68
CA ASP A 123 4.14 -5.01 21.36
C ASP A 123 5.66 -5.28 21.40
N GLN A 124 6.44 -4.29 21.85
CA GLN A 124 7.81 -4.53 22.34
C GLN A 124 7.73 -4.68 23.88
N PRO A 125 7.91 -5.89 24.44
CA PRO A 125 8.00 -6.03 25.89
C PRO A 125 9.27 -5.37 26.42
N VAL A 126 9.10 -4.51 27.44
CA VAL A 126 10.19 -4.03 28.32
C VAL A 126 10.85 -5.18 29.06
#